data_AF-A0AAV5UZW1-F1
#
_entry.id   AF-A0AAV5UZW1-F1
#
_cell.length_a   1.000
_cell.length_b   1.000
_cell.length_c   1.000
_cell.angle_alpha   90.00
_cell.angle_beta   90.00
_cell.angle_gamma   90.00
#
_symmetry.space_group_name_H-M   'P 1'
#
loop_
_entity.id
_entity.type
_entity.pdbx_description
1 polymer ?
#
loop_
_entity_poly.entity_id
_entity_poly.type
_entity_poly.pdbx_seq_one_letter_code
_entity_poly.pdbx_strand_id
1 'polypeptide(L)'
;CDLHEQRRSVKKLQRILRRQTTEEFGKMVSLNGIAPGYTCSRCRSHGFCVPKKFHAPCPYSNCSCEGCSLYNHLKLLDKQIAETKCNQMTSLNGTSS
;
A
#
# COMPACT_ATOMS: atom_id res chain seq x y z
N CYS A 1 -19.88 -2.27 -0.18
CA CYS A 1 -19.39 -1.56 -1.38
C CYS A 1 -18.26 -2.36 -1.98
N ASP A 2 -18.34 -2.63 -3.28
CA ASP A 2 -17.46 -3.52 -4.02
C ASP A 2 -15.99 -3.10 -3.94
N LEU A 3 -15.71 -1.79 -3.86
CA LEU A 3 -14.35 -1.26 -3.68
C LEU A 3 -13.69 -1.75 -2.37
N HIS A 4 -14.44 -1.84 -1.28
CA HIS A 4 -13.92 -2.36 -0.01
C HIS A 4 -13.63 -3.87 -0.10
N GLU A 5 -14.40 -4.61 -0.89
CA GLU A 5 -14.19 -6.04 -1.10
C GLU A 5 -12.97 -6.31 -1.98
N GLN A 6 -12.86 -5.61 -3.11
CA GLN A 6 -11.68 -5.64 -3.97
C GLN A 6 -10.41 -5.31 -3.17
N ARG A 7 -10.47 -4.29 -2.30
CA ARG A 7 -9.36 -3.93 -1.42
C ARG A 7 -8.97 -5.06 -0.47
N ARG A 8 -9.94 -5.78 0.11
CA ARG A 8 -9.66 -6.95 0.97
C ARG A 8 -8.95 -8.05 0.17
N SER A 9 -9.42 -8.34 -1.04
CA SER A 9 -8.85 -9.34 -1.93
C SER A 9 -7.41 -9.00 -2.33
N VAL A 10 -7.15 -7.76 -2.77
CA VAL A 10 -5.79 -7.30 -3.12
C VAL A 10 -4.84 -7.38 -1.92
N LYS A 11 -5.30 -7.01 -0.71
CA LYS A 11 -4.49 -7.17 0.51
C LYS A 11 -4.19 -8.63 0.82
N LYS A 12 -5.12 -9.56 0.57
CA LYS A 12 -4.91 -11.00 0.74
C LYS A 12 -3.81 -11.49 -0.21
N LEU A 13 -3.89 -11.13 -1.49
CA LEU A 13 -2.87 -11.47 -2.49
C LEU A 13 -1.49 -10.89 -2.12
N GLN A 14 -1.42 -9.63 -1.71
CA GLN A 14 -0.14 -9.05 -1.25
C GLN A 14 0.49 -9.80 -0.08
N ARG A 15 -0.31 -10.32 0.86
CA ARG A 15 0.24 -11.11 1.98
C ARG A 15 0.81 -12.45 1.50
N ILE A 16 0.14 -13.10 0.55
CA ILE A 16 0.60 -14.36 -0.05
C ILE A 16 1.93 -14.14 -0.77
N LEU A 17 2.02 -13.12 -1.64
CA LEU A 17 3.27 -12.80 -2.36
C LEU A 17 4.41 -12.37 -1.41
N ARG A 18 4.10 -11.61 -0.36
CA ARG A 18 5.13 -11.18 0.61
C ARG A 18 5.70 -12.33 1.40
N ARG A 19 4.92 -13.39 1.68
CA ARG A 19 5.40 -14.55 2.45
C ARG A 19 6.63 -15.20 1.81
N GLN A 20 6.76 -15.12 0.49
CA GLN A 20 7.90 -15.66 -0.26
C GLN A 20 9.16 -14.78 -0.23
N THR A 21 9.06 -13.51 0.20
CA THR A 21 10.16 -12.53 0.14
C THR A 21 10.69 -12.08 1.50
N THR A 22 10.16 -12.64 2.61
CA THR A 22 10.33 -12.05 3.96
C THR A 22 10.88 -12.95 5.07
N GLU A 23 11.23 -14.22 4.84
CA GLU A 23 11.65 -15.10 5.96
C GLU A 23 12.89 -14.58 6.71
N GLU A 24 13.84 -13.94 6.03
CA GLU A 24 15.08 -13.45 6.67
C GLU A 24 15.01 -12.00 7.17
N PHE A 25 14.12 -11.17 6.64
CA PHE A 25 14.19 -9.71 6.81
C PHE A 25 13.22 -9.11 7.83
N GLY A 26 12.17 -9.82 8.23
CA GLY A 26 11.25 -9.36 9.28
C GLY A 26 11.93 -9.11 10.63
N LYS A 27 13.06 -9.78 10.88
CA LYS A 27 13.86 -9.66 12.11
C LYS A 27 14.68 -8.35 12.16
N MET A 28 15.16 -7.84 11.02
CA MET A 28 16.00 -6.63 10.94
C MET A 28 15.23 -5.34 11.29
N VAL A 29 13.93 -5.30 10.95
CA VAL A 29 13.02 -4.17 11.25
C VAL A 29 12.84 -4.01 12.76
N SER A 30 12.70 -5.12 13.48
CA SER A 30 12.56 -5.14 14.94
C SER A 30 13.84 -4.72 15.68
N LEU A 31 15.02 -5.10 15.18
CA LEU A 31 16.31 -4.77 15.81
C LEU A 31 16.67 -3.28 15.67
N ASN A 32 16.26 -2.62 14.58
CA ASN A 32 16.55 -1.21 14.33
C ASN A 32 15.45 -0.26 14.85
N GLY A 33 14.38 -0.77 15.47
CA GLY A 33 13.26 0.04 15.96
C GLY A 33 12.47 0.79 14.87
N ILE A 34 12.65 0.42 13.60
CA ILE A 34 11.99 1.10 12.47
C ILE A 34 10.63 0.47 12.27
N ALA A 35 9.51 1.19 12.49
CA ALA A 35 8.21 0.57 12.28
C ALA A 35 7.98 0.26 10.77
N PRO A 36 7.26 -0.83 10.41
CA PRO A 36 7.04 -1.24 9.02
C PRO A 36 6.43 -0.15 8.13
N GLY A 37 5.70 0.82 8.72
CA GLY A 37 5.13 1.97 8.04
C GLY A 37 6.15 3.00 7.53
N TYR A 38 7.38 2.99 8.07
CA TYR A 38 8.46 3.90 7.69
C TYR A 38 9.34 3.36 6.56
N THR A 39 9.09 2.14 6.09
CA THR A 39 9.87 1.49 5.03
C THR A 39 9.17 1.59 3.67
N CYS A 40 9.95 1.63 2.58
CA CYS A 40 9.40 1.66 1.23
C CYS A 40 8.67 0.35 0.91
N SER A 41 7.36 0.44 0.64
CA SER A 41 6.52 -0.73 0.38
C SER A 41 6.86 -1.46 -0.93
N ARG A 42 7.42 -0.75 -1.92
CA ARG A 42 7.90 -1.34 -3.19
C ARG A 42 9.17 -2.16 -2.93
N CYS A 43 10.20 -1.55 -2.35
CA CYS A 43 11.41 -2.25 -1.90
C CYS A 43 11.10 -3.47 -1.05
N ARG A 44 10.15 -3.36 -0.11
CA ARG A 44 9.74 -4.47 0.73
C ARG A 44 9.15 -5.65 -0.07
N SER A 45 8.56 -5.40 -1.24
CA SER A 45 8.04 -6.44 -2.12
C SER A 45 9.14 -7.12 -2.94
N HIS A 46 10.34 -6.54 -2.95
CA HIS A 46 11.57 -7.08 -3.55
C HIS A 46 12.59 -7.58 -2.51
N GLY A 47 12.21 -7.65 -1.22
CA GLY A 47 13.08 -8.11 -0.13
C GLY A 47 13.95 -7.02 0.52
N PHE A 48 13.82 -5.74 0.13
CA PHE A 48 14.64 -4.65 0.65
C PHE A 48 13.91 -3.79 1.69
N CYS A 49 14.55 -3.51 2.82
CA CYS A 49 14.01 -2.64 3.87
C CYS A 49 14.71 -1.26 3.84
N VAL A 50 14.19 -0.34 3.01
CA VAL A 50 14.76 1.01 2.89
C VAL A 50 13.84 2.02 3.58
N PRO A 51 14.32 2.84 4.53
CA PRO A 51 13.51 3.87 5.17
C PRO A 51 13.13 4.95 4.16
N LYS A 52 11.84 5.31 4.12
CA LYS A 52 11.27 6.27 3.16
C LYS A 52 11.98 7.62 3.16
N LYS A 53 12.51 8.06 4.31
CA LYS A 53 13.08 9.39 4.53
C LYS A 53 14.23 9.73 3.55
N PHE A 54 14.99 8.73 3.09
CA PHE A 54 16.14 8.94 2.21
C PHE A 54 16.10 8.05 0.95
N HIS A 55 14.90 7.58 0.58
CA HIS A 55 14.75 6.54 -0.42
C HIS A 55 14.44 7.05 -1.84
N ALA A 56 14.34 8.37 -2.03
CA ALA A 56 14.06 8.94 -3.34
C ALA A 56 15.36 9.14 -4.14
N PRO A 57 15.43 8.72 -5.41
CA PRO A 57 14.40 7.99 -6.17
C PRO A 57 14.38 6.48 -5.85
N CYS A 58 13.17 5.90 -5.75
CA CYS A 58 13.01 4.46 -5.53
C CYS A 58 13.46 3.67 -6.78
N PRO A 59 14.34 2.67 -6.67
CA PRO A 59 14.79 1.88 -7.83
C PRO A 59 13.66 1.05 -8.44
N TYR A 60 12.66 0.69 -7.64
CA TYR A 60 11.48 -0.03 -8.08
C TYR A 60 10.32 0.91 -8.44
N SER A 61 10.59 2.19 -8.67
CA SER A 61 9.57 3.20 -8.95
C SER A 61 8.71 2.86 -10.18
N ASN A 62 9.36 2.28 -11.20
CA ASN A 62 8.74 1.90 -12.47
C ASN A 62 8.62 0.37 -12.62
N CYS A 63 8.78 -0.39 -11.53
CA CYS A 63 8.67 -1.84 -11.59
C CYS A 63 7.21 -2.28 -11.79
N SER A 64 7.00 -3.23 -12.69
CA SER A 64 5.71 -3.82 -13.06
C SER A 64 5.53 -5.27 -12.62
N CYS A 65 6.40 -5.79 -11.74
CA CYS A 65 6.24 -7.14 -11.19
C CYS A 65 4.90 -7.29 -10.45
N GLU A 66 4.44 -8.53 -10.25
CA GLU A 66 3.15 -8.81 -9.63
C GLU A 66 2.95 -8.10 -8.27
N GLY A 67 3.99 -8.09 -7.43
CA GLY A 67 3.97 -7.39 -6.14
C GLY A 67 3.79 -5.86 -6.27
N CYS A 68 4.48 -5.23 -7.23
CA CYS A 68 4.39 -3.79 -7.50
C CYS A 68 3.06 -3.42 -8.18
N SER A 69 2.56 -4.26 -9.08
CA SER A 69 1.26 -4.10 -9.74
C SER A 69 0.11 -4.16 -8.73
N LEU A 70 0.13 -5.12 -7.80
CA LEU A 70 -0.82 -5.20 -6.69
C LEU A 70 -0.72 -4.01 -5.73
N TYR A 71 0.48 -3.44 -5.53
CA TYR A 71 0.65 -2.22 -4.74
C TYR A 71 0.01 -1.02 -5.40
N ASN A 72 0.23 -0.85 -6.70
CA ASN A 72 -0.36 0.24 -7.47
C ASN A 72 -1.89 0.12 -7.53
N HIS A 73 -2.42 -1.10 -7.72
CA HIS A 73 -3.86 -1.35 -7.68
C HIS A 73 -4.45 -1.01 -6.30
N LEU A 74 -3.80 -1.40 -5.19
CA LEU A 74 -4.25 -1.04 -3.86
C LEU A 74 -4.31 0.48 -3.64
N LYS A 75 -3.32 1.22 -4.16
CA LYS A 75 -3.29 2.69 -4.09
C LYS A 75 -4.44 3.32 -4.85
N LEU A 76 -4.78 2.79 -6.03
CA LEU A 76 -5.92 3.24 -6.80
C LEU A 76 -7.24 2.98 -6.05
N LEU A 77 -7.41 1.80 -5.46
CA LEU A 77 -8.60 1.48 -4.65
C LEU A 77 -8.71 2.36 -3.40
N ASP A 78 -7.61 2.59 -2.68
CA ASP A 78 -7.60 3.49 -1.51
C ASP A 78 -8.01 4.92 -1.90
N LYS A 79 -7.55 5.40 -3.07
CA LYS A 79 -7.95 6.70 -3.64
C LYS A 79 -9.45 6.74 -3.94
N GLN A 80 -9.97 5.76 -4.68
CA GLN A 80 -11.40 5.68 -5.02
C GLN A 80 -12.29 5.58 -3.78
N ILE A 81 -11.88 4.83 -2.76
CA ILE A 81 -12.61 4.72 -1.49
C ILE A 81 -12.62 6.07 -0.76
N ALA A 82 -11.51 6.80 -0.75
CA ALA A 82 -11.45 8.14 -0.15
C ALA A 82 -12.35 9.14 -0.88
N GLU A 83 -12.33 9.12 -2.22
CA GLU A 83 -13.19 9.96 -3.06
C GLU A 83 -14.68 9.63 -2.86
N THR A 84 -15.04 8.35 -2.80
CA THR A 84 -16.41 7.89 -2.55
C THR A 84 -16.93 8.32 -1.17
N LYS A 85 -16.04 8.41 -0.16
CA LYS A 85 -16.39 8.93 1.16
C LYS A 85 -16.60 10.44 1.15
N CYS A 86 -15.81 11.18 0.37
CA CYS A 86 -15.95 12.63 0.23
C CYS A 86 -17.25 13.00 -0.51
N ASN A 87 -17.59 12.28 -1.59
CA ASN A 87 -18.82 12.52 -2.35
C ASN A 87 -20.11 12.27 -1.54
N GLN A 88 -20.08 11.38 -0.55
CA GLN A 88 -21.22 11.16 0.36
C GLN A 88 -21.38 12.28 1.40
N MET A 89 -20.33 13.04 1.72
CA MET A 89 -20.41 14.22 2.59
C MET A 89 -20.89 15.48 1.85
N THR A 90 -20.66 15.58 0.53
CA THR A 90 -21.07 16.75 -0.27
C THR A 90 -22.55 16.74 -0.69
N SER A 91 -23.25 15.60 -0.60
CA SER A 91 -24.68 15.51 -0.96
C SER A 91 -25.67 15.84 0.17
N LEU A 92 -25.22 16.16 1.39
CA LEU A 92 -26.12 16.47 2.52
C LEU A 92 -26.22 17.97 2.86
N ASN A 93 -25.45 18.85 2.20
CA ASN A 93 -25.46 20.29 2.48
C ASN A 93 -25.88 21.15 1.27
N GLY A 94 -26.83 20.64 0.47
CA GLY A 94 -27.27 21.26 -0.78
C GLY A 94 -28.75 21.60 -0.85
N THR A 95 -29.42 21.92 0.26
CA THR A 95 -30.74 22.58 0.25
C THR A 95 -30.90 23.48 1.48
N SER A 96 -30.52 24.75 1.35
CA SER A 96 -30.98 25.81 2.25
C SER A 96 -31.45 26.94 1.35
N SER A 97 -32.78 27.07 1.26
CA SER A 97 -33.49 28.21 0.69
C SER A 97 -33.33 29.45 1.56
#